data_AF-A0A0L0EV81-F1
#
_entry.id   AF-A0A0L0EV81-F1
#
_cell.length_a   1.000
_cell.length_b   1.000
_cell.length_c   1.000
_cell.angle_alpha   90.00
_cell.angle_beta   90.00
_cell.angle_gamma   90.00
#
_symmetry.space_group_name_H-M   'P 1'
#
loop_
_entity.id
_entity.type
_entity.pdbx_description
1 polymer ?
#
loop_
_entity_poly.entity_id
_entity_poly.type
_entity_poly.pdbx_seq_one_letter_code
_entity_poly.pdbx_strand_id
1 'polypeptide(L)'
;MNKSTNTVYVLSGYAKCSTSHTGKYKLGNKHSIGLLTTDENYQDNMHQLKTFIKDLGWESIMFCMVEEVEDINSLSNDVLISSFQRAQKNGQSLVVNDLPITVH
;
A
#
# COMPACT_ATOMS: atom_id res chain seq x y z
N MET A 1 19.37 -19.95 -14.14
CA MET A 1 18.99 -19.92 -12.72
C MET A 1 17.87 -18.90 -12.58
N ASN A 2 16.60 -19.33 -12.65
CA ASN A 2 15.47 -18.42 -12.41
C ASN A 2 15.28 -18.35 -10.89
N LYS A 3 15.83 -17.31 -10.26
CA LYS A 3 15.36 -16.92 -8.94
C LYS A 3 13.96 -16.34 -9.14
N SER A 4 12.93 -17.18 -9.08
CA SER A 4 11.59 -16.71 -8.77
C SER A 4 11.63 -16.24 -7.31
N THR A 5 12.06 -15.00 -7.11
CA THR A 5 11.96 -14.35 -5.81
C THR A 5 10.48 -14.10 -5.57
N ASN A 6 9.85 -15.01 -4.82
CA ASN A 6 8.51 -14.83 -4.28
C ASN A 6 8.44 -13.71 -3.24
N THR A 7 9.58 -13.06 -2.95
CA THR A 7 9.73 -11.91 -2.09
C THR A 7 8.79 -10.79 -2.52
N VAL A 8 7.96 -10.35 -1.59
CA VAL A 8 7.11 -9.17 -1.73
C VAL A 8 7.59 -8.14 -0.73
N TYR A 9 7.82 -6.93 -1.22
CA TYR A 9 8.15 -5.77 -0.43
C TYR A 9 6.85 -5.10 0.02
N VAL A 10 6.66 -4.97 1.33
CA VAL A 10 5.49 -4.36 1.96
C VAL A 10 5.85 -2.97 2.44
N LEU A 11 5.28 -1.95 1.80
CA LEU A 11 5.50 -0.55 2.08
C LEU A 11 4.31 0.04 2.82
N SER A 12 4.49 0.36 4.09
CA SER A 12 3.44 0.91 4.94
C SER A 12 3.53 2.43 5.07
N GLY A 13 2.39 3.09 5.11
CA GLY A 13 2.29 4.54 5.08
C GLY A 13 0.93 5.09 5.46
N TYR A 14 0.74 6.39 5.19
CA TYR A 14 -0.57 7.02 5.27
C TYR A 14 -0.77 8.05 4.15
N ALA A 15 -2.03 8.36 3.88
CA ALA A 15 -2.43 9.48 3.04
C ALA A 15 -3.64 10.19 3.64
N LYS A 16 -3.78 11.48 3.37
CA LYS A 16 -4.91 12.31 3.82
C LYS A 16 -5.88 12.50 2.66
N CYS A 17 -7.16 12.23 2.88
CA CYS A 17 -8.19 12.48 1.88
C CYS A 17 -8.34 14.00 1.68
N SER A 18 -8.15 14.48 0.45
CA SER A 18 -8.26 15.91 0.10
C SER A 18 -9.44 16.25 -0.81
N THR A 19 -10.25 15.27 -1.21
CA THR A 19 -11.51 15.52 -1.93
C THR A 19 -12.74 14.98 -1.20
N SER A 20 -13.87 15.62 -1.43
CA SER A 20 -15.19 15.19 -0.96
C SER A 20 -15.90 14.23 -1.92
N HIS A 21 -15.33 13.93 -3.10
CA HIS A 21 -16.05 13.29 -4.21
C HIS A 21 -16.29 11.78 -4.03
N THR A 22 -15.57 11.11 -3.13
CA THR A 22 -15.56 9.63 -3.11
C THR A 22 -16.62 8.99 -2.22
N GLY A 23 -17.34 9.75 -1.38
CA GLY A 23 -18.42 9.28 -0.49
C GLY A 23 -17.99 8.30 0.63
N LYS A 24 -17.03 7.43 0.33
CA LYS A 24 -16.42 6.42 1.20
C LYS A 24 -15.45 7.03 2.21
N TYR A 25 -14.69 8.05 1.80
CA TYR A 25 -13.66 8.67 2.62
C TYR A 25 -14.05 10.11 2.96
N LYS A 26 -13.90 10.48 4.23
CA LYS A 26 -14.23 11.83 4.71
C LYS A 26 -13.05 12.77 4.46
N LEU A 27 -13.33 13.93 3.88
CA LEU A 27 -12.36 15.00 3.65
C LEU A 27 -11.61 15.34 4.95
N GLY A 28 -10.29 15.42 4.87
CA GLY A 28 -9.42 15.76 6.00
C GLY A 28 -8.93 14.55 6.80
N ASN A 29 -9.58 13.39 6.69
CA ASN A 29 -9.17 12.19 7.40
C ASN A 29 -7.88 11.62 6.81
N LYS A 30 -7.01 11.13 7.70
CA LYS A 30 -5.83 10.33 7.32
C LYS A 30 -6.19 8.86 7.38
N HIS A 31 -5.76 8.08 6.40
CA HIS A 31 -5.91 6.63 6.40
C HIS A 31 -4.56 5.96 6.21
N SER A 32 -4.37 4.82 6.84
CA SER A 32 -3.22 3.96 6.59
C SER A 32 -3.31 3.39 5.18
N ILE A 33 -2.19 3.38 4.48
CA ILE A 33 -2.06 2.80 3.15
C ILE A 33 -0.92 1.78 3.15
N GLY A 34 -1.04 0.75 2.33
CA GLY A 34 -0.02 -0.28 2.15
C GLY A 34 0.20 -0.56 0.66
N LEU A 35 1.45 -0.58 0.21
CA LEU A 35 1.84 -1.03 -1.11
C LEU A 35 2.58 -2.34 -0.98
N LEU A 36 2.16 -3.36 -1.72
CA LEU A 36 2.88 -4.60 -1.84
C LEU A 36 3.38 -4.70 -3.27
N THR A 37 4.67 -4.94 -3.47
CA THR A 37 5.28 -5.08 -4.80
C THR A 37 6.29 -6.22 -4.82
N THR A 38 6.39 -6.93 -5.95
CA THR A 38 7.46 -7.92 -6.19
C THR A 38 8.73 -7.27 -6.74
N ASP A 39 8.70 -5.98 -7.06
CA ASP A 39 9.81 -5.26 -7.65
C ASP A 39 10.74 -4.71 -6.57
N GLU A 40 12.01 -5.10 -6.65
CA GLU A 40 13.09 -4.67 -5.76
C GLU A 40 13.36 -3.16 -5.86
N ASN A 41 13.01 -2.52 -6.99
CA ASN A 41 13.06 -1.08 -7.15
C ASN A 41 11.80 -0.41 -6.57
N TYR A 42 11.49 -0.73 -5.32
CA TYR A 42 10.32 -0.20 -4.62
C TYR A 42 10.34 1.33 -4.49
N GLN A 43 11.50 1.99 -4.60
CA GLN A 43 11.62 3.45 -4.57
C GLN A 43 10.89 4.11 -5.75
N ASP A 44 11.04 3.58 -6.96
CA ASP A 44 10.32 4.08 -8.13
C ASP A 44 8.81 3.78 -8.01
N ASN A 45 8.46 2.62 -7.47
CA ASN A 45 7.06 2.26 -7.20
C ASN A 45 6.43 3.20 -6.17
N MET A 46 7.15 3.62 -5.13
CA MET A 46 6.68 4.65 -4.18
C MET A 46 6.41 5.97 -4.88
N HIS A 47 7.26 6.37 -5.82
CA HIS A 47 7.06 7.62 -6.56
C HIS A 47 5.82 7.56 -7.44
N GLN A 48 5.68 6.50 -8.25
CA GLN A 48 4.52 6.29 -9.12
C GLN A 48 3.22 6.22 -8.30
N LEU A 49 3.24 5.50 -7.18
CA LEU A 49 2.08 5.38 -6.32
C LEU A 49 1.70 6.69 -5.65
N LYS A 50 2.67 7.50 -5.20
CA LYS A 50 2.39 8.84 -4.68
C LYS A 50 1.68 9.70 -5.72
N THR A 51 2.07 9.62 -6.98
CA THR A 51 1.37 10.32 -8.08
C THR A 51 -0.04 9.77 -8.26
N PHE A 52 -0.20 8.45 -8.36
CA PHE A 52 -1.52 7.81 -8.49
C PHE A 52 -2.49 8.19 -7.37
N ILE A 53 -2.03 8.13 -6.11
CA ILE A 53 -2.86 8.49 -4.94
C ILE A 53 -3.17 9.99 -4.92
N LYS A 54 -2.27 10.87 -5.39
CA LYS A 54 -2.56 12.29 -5.59
C LYS A 54 -3.64 12.52 -6.64
N ASP A 55 -3.61 11.78 -7.75
CA ASP A 55 -4.61 11.88 -8.82
C ASP A 55 -6.00 11.39 -8.36
N LEU A 56 -6.04 10.45 -7.42
CA LEU A 56 -7.26 10.07 -6.69
C LEU A 56 -7.74 11.13 -5.69
N GLY A 57 -6.99 12.23 -5.55
CA GLY A 57 -7.32 13.36 -4.72
C GLY A 57 -7.05 13.11 -3.24
N TRP A 58 -5.85 12.61 -2.97
CA TRP A 58 -5.29 12.48 -1.64
C TRP A 58 -4.00 13.30 -1.54
N GLU A 59 -3.67 13.75 -0.34
CA GLU A 59 -2.50 14.58 -0.05
C GLU A 59 -1.72 14.03 1.15
N SER A 60 -0.62 14.71 1.52
CA SER A 60 0.22 14.35 2.67
C SER A 60 0.62 12.87 2.71
N ILE A 61 1.00 12.33 1.54
CA ILE A 61 1.31 10.90 1.38
C ILE A 61 2.71 10.60 1.89
N MET A 62 2.81 9.66 2.82
CA MET A 62 4.09 9.22 3.39
C MET A 62 4.14 7.71 3.43
N PHE A 63 5.30 7.14 3.08
CA PHE A 63 5.63 5.72 3.25
C PHE A 63 6.88 5.65 4.11
N CYS A 64 6.92 4.74 5.07
CA CYS A 64 7.95 4.73 6.12
C CYS A 64 8.67 3.40 6.27
N MET A 65 7.99 2.28 6.05
CA MET A 65 8.52 0.96 6.40
C MET A 65 8.48 0.08 5.17
N VAL A 66 9.58 -0.61 4.87
CA VAL A 66 9.67 -1.66 3.86
C VAL A 66 9.98 -2.95 4.59
N GLU A 67 9.05 -3.89 4.57
CA GLU A 67 9.27 -5.25 5.07
C GLU A 67 9.43 -6.20 3.88
N GLU A 68 10.39 -7.10 3.94
CA GLU A 68 10.56 -8.16 2.95
C GLU A 68 9.82 -9.41 3.43
N VAL A 69 8.84 -9.85 2.67
CA VAL A 69 8.04 -11.03 3.00
C VAL A 69 8.28 -12.09 1.94
N GLU A 70 9.00 -13.15 2.31
CA GLU A 70 9.32 -14.26 1.41
C GLU A 70 8.27 -15.38 1.48
N ASP A 71 7.59 -15.52 2.61
CA ASP A 71 6.58 -16.55 2.85
C ASP A 71 5.25 -15.94 3.30
N ILE A 72 4.20 -16.19 2.53
CA ILE A 72 2.83 -15.74 2.83
C ILE A 72 2.32 -16.28 4.18
N ASN A 73 2.81 -17.44 4.63
CA ASN A 73 2.40 -18.03 5.90
C ASN A 73 2.88 -17.25 7.12
N SER A 74 3.82 -16.31 6.93
CA SER A 74 4.22 -15.36 7.98
C SER A 74 3.17 -14.27 8.22
N LEU A 75 2.22 -14.10 7.30
CA LEU A 75 1.13 -13.13 7.41
C LEU A 75 -0.08 -13.76 8.09
N SER A 76 -0.62 -13.08 9.10
CA SER A 76 -1.79 -13.54 9.88
C SER A 76 -3.08 -12.75 9.57
N ASN A 77 -3.03 -11.81 8.63
CA ASN A 77 -4.14 -10.91 8.31
C ASN A 77 -4.66 -11.16 6.89
N ASP A 78 -5.94 -11.45 6.74
CA ASP A 78 -6.57 -11.78 5.44
C ASP A 78 -6.42 -10.68 4.37
N VAL A 79 -6.41 -9.40 4.78
CA VAL A 79 -6.19 -8.28 3.87
C VAL A 79 -4.76 -8.28 3.37
N LEU A 80 -3.78 -8.54 4.24
CA LEU A 80 -2.37 -8.64 3.85
C LEU A 80 -2.13 -9.88 2.98
N ILE A 81 -2.70 -11.03 3.34
CA ILE A 81 -2.62 -12.27 2.56
C ILE A 81 -3.18 -12.05 1.14
N SER A 82 -4.40 -11.50 1.03
CA SER A 82 -5.01 -11.24 -0.27
C SER A 82 -4.24 -10.21 -1.09
N SER A 83 -3.63 -9.21 -0.43
CA SER A 83 -2.81 -8.20 -1.09
C SER A 83 -1.49 -8.77 -1.58
N PHE A 84 -0.88 -9.67 -0.81
CA PHE A 84 0.34 -10.38 -1.18
C PHE A 84 0.10 -11.24 -2.42
N GLN A 85 -0.99 -12.01 -2.43
CA GLN A 85 -1.38 -12.80 -3.60
C GLN A 85 -1.66 -11.92 -4.84
N ARG A 86 -2.31 -10.77 -4.66
CA ARG A 86 -2.52 -9.80 -5.76
C ARG A 86 -1.19 -9.25 -6.27
N ALA A 87 -0.25 -8.91 -5.40
CA ALA A 87 1.07 -8.42 -5.79
C ALA A 87 1.84 -9.50 -6.56
N GLN A 88 1.85 -10.75 -6.11
CA GLN A 88 2.48 -11.86 -6.85
C GLN A 88 1.86 -12.08 -8.24
N LYS A 89 0.55 -11.89 -8.38
CA LYS A 89 -0.15 -12.08 -9.66
C LYS A 89 0.01 -10.91 -10.62
N ASN A 90 -0.01 -9.68 -10.11
CA ASN A 90 -0.12 -8.45 -10.90
C ASN A 90 1.14 -7.56 -10.84
N GLY A 91 2.19 -7.99 -10.15
CA GLY A 91 3.38 -7.20 -9.82
C GLY A 91 3.19 -6.27 -8.61
N GLN A 92 1.98 -5.75 -8.39
CA GLN A 92 1.69 -4.81 -7.31
C GLN A 92 0.27 -4.91 -6.74
N SER A 93 0.08 -4.49 -5.49
CA SER A 93 -1.22 -4.33 -4.83
C SER A 93 -1.21 -3.13 -3.89
N LEU A 94 -2.23 -2.28 -4.00
CA LEU A 94 -2.49 -1.17 -3.08
C LEU A 94 -3.60 -1.55 -2.09
N VAL A 95 -3.41 -1.19 -0.83
CA VAL A 95 -4.36 -1.36 0.27
C VAL A 95 -4.60 -0.01 0.93
N VAL A 96 -5.85 0.29 1.25
CA VAL A 96 -6.24 1.44 2.06
C VAL A 96 -7.04 0.91 3.24
N ASN A 97 -6.69 1.32 4.45
CA ASN A 97 -7.52 1.04 5.62
C ASN A 97 -8.74 1.97 5.58
N ASP A 98 -9.94 1.40 5.55
CA ASP A 98 -11.17 2.16 5.47
C ASP A 98 -11.45 2.95 6.76
N LEU A 99 -10.86 2.55 7.88
CA LEU A 99 -10.92 3.29 9.12
C LEU A 99 -9.87 4.42 9.13
N PRO A 100 -10.25 5.66 9.52
CA PRO A 100 -9.31 6.74 9.63
C PRO A 100 -8.37 6.52 10.83
N ILE A 101 -7.17 7.07 10.73
CA ILE A 101 -6.21 7.15 11.83
C ILE A 101 -6.79 8.13 12.87
N THR A 102 -7.16 7.61 14.02
CA THR A 102 -7.58 8.40 15.18
C THR A 102 -6.37 8.69 16.04
N VAL A 103 -6.01 9.97 16.18
CA VAL A 103 -5.02 10.41 17.17
C VAL A 103 -5.80 10.69 18.45
N HIS A 104 -5.52 9.93 19.51
CA HIS A 104 -6.05 10.19 20.85
C HIS A 104 -5.26 11.31 21.54
#